data_AF-A0A815MCH4-F1
#
_entry.id   AF-A0A815MCH4-F1
#
_cell.length_a   1.000
_cell.length_b   1.000
_cell.length_c   1.000
_cell.angle_alpha   90.00
_cell.angle_beta   90.00
_cell.angle_gamma   90.00
#
_symmetry.space_group_name_H-M   'P 1'
#
loop_
_entity.id
_entity.type
_entity.pdbx_description
1 polymer ?
#
loop_
_entity_poly.entity_id
_entity_poly.type
_entity_poly.pdbx_seq_one_letter_code
_entity_poly.pdbx_strand_id
1 'polypeptide(L)'
;MRWISYDSTYPLSDPVLDRFCLQILAKIHCNIKWLNLESSSMKRILLATNYPILYGLGLYNIDVETALSLFTVTSNFLGGLFKCVREITLEDEHPFEHEFFLRIAQSFPFIKVLSIRNSEPQNNKLCKESKNDNENFSIIKYPDLTNITFYYAHDDYIEEFLIHTKICLPDNAVHLNIHLEQLKRVTYNFTRDATRINCVKLRYLCLNGRRLPEYAKDYFPNV
;
A
#
# COMPACT_ATOMS: atom_id res chain seq x y z
N MET A 1 17.78 -6.13 -10.53
CA MET A 1 17.23 -7.47 -10.85
C MET A 1 15.89 -7.57 -10.13
N ARG A 2 14.76 -7.37 -10.81
CA ARG A 2 13.43 -7.45 -10.23
C ARG A 2 12.81 -8.77 -10.67
N TRP A 3 12.53 -9.63 -9.70
CA TRP A 3 11.76 -10.84 -9.91
C TRP A 3 10.29 -10.43 -10.04
N ILE A 4 9.72 -10.58 -11.23
CA ILE A 4 8.28 -10.72 -11.40
C ILE A 4 8.08 -12.22 -11.61
N SER A 5 7.87 -12.95 -10.53
CA SER A 5 7.43 -14.34 -10.61
C SER A 5 5.90 -14.28 -10.75
N TYR A 6 5.44 -14.66 -11.94
CA TYR A 6 4.06 -15.12 -12.19
C TYR A 6 3.98 -16.63 -11.89
N ASP A 7 4.60 -17.10 -10.80
CA ASP A 7 4.36 -18.47 -10.38
C ASP A 7 2.95 -18.54 -9.83
N SER A 8 2.14 -19.40 -10.45
CA SER A 8 0.92 -19.94 -9.87
C SER A 8 1.28 -20.60 -8.54
N THR A 9 1.28 -19.82 -7.47
CA THR A 9 1.44 -20.34 -6.12
C THR A 9 0.16 -21.10 -5.80
N TYR A 10 0.21 -22.43 -5.93
CA TYR A 10 -0.88 -23.26 -5.44
C TYR A 10 -1.01 -23.05 -3.93
N PRO A 11 -2.22 -22.81 -3.41
CA PRO A 11 -2.42 -22.63 -1.98
C PRO A 11 -1.92 -23.87 -1.23
N LEU A 12 -1.19 -23.64 -0.13
CA LEU A 12 -0.75 -24.72 0.74
C LEU A 12 -1.98 -25.39 1.36
N SER A 13 -2.00 -26.72 1.37
CA SER A 13 -3.05 -27.44 2.09
C SER A 13 -2.94 -27.18 3.61
N ASP A 14 -4.08 -27.19 4.30
CA ASP A 14 -4.14 -26.92 5.74
C ASP A 14 -3.14 -27.72 6.59
N PRO A 15 -2.94 -29.04 6.37
CA PRO A 15 -1.98 -29.82 7.14
C PRO A 15 -0.53 -29.37 6.91
N VAL A 16 -0.20 -28.93 5.68
CA VAL A 16 1.13 -28.44 5.34
C VAL A 16 1.36 -27.09 6.01
N LEU A 17 0.36 -26.21 5.96
CA LEU A 17 0.42 -24.90 6.60
C LEU A 17 0.52 -25.01 8.14
N ASP A 18 -0.22 -25.93 8.76
CA ASP A 18 -0.11 -26.21 10.20
C ASP A 18 1.28 -26.69 10.58
N ARG A 19 1.81 -27.66 9.83
CA ARG A 19 3.16 -28.17 10.07
C ARG A 19 4.20 -27.06 9.93
N PHE A 20 4.05 -26.21 8.92
CA PHE A 20 4.94 -25.07 8.71
C PHE A 20 4.89 -24.11 9.90
N CYS A 21 3.70 -23.64 10.29
CA CYS A 21 3.51 -22.68 11.38
C CYS A 21 3.98 -23.23 12.73
N LEU A 22 3.68 -24.49 13.05
CA LEU A 22 3.96 -25.05 14.37
C LEU A 22 5.40 -25.55 14.52
N GLN A 23 6.01 -26.10 13.46
CA GLN A 23 7.29 -26.81 13.58
C GLN A 23 8.46 -26.06 12.96
N ILE A 24 8.23 -25.43 11.80
CA ILE A 24 9.30 -24.82 11.01
C ILE A 24 9.44 -23.36 11.43
N LEU A 25 8.35 -22.61 11.38
CA LEU A 25 8.32 -21.18 11.61
C LEU A 25 8.87 -20.81 13.01
N ALA A 26 8.49 -21.58 14.04
CA ALA A 26 9.02 -21.42 15.40
C ALA A 26 10.57 -21.46 15.47
N LYS A 27 11.24 -22.18 14.56
CA LYS A 27 12.70 -22.31 14.54
C LYS A 27 13.40 -21.23 13.72
N ILE A 28 12.72 -20.62 12.76
CA ILE A 28 13.34 -19.72 11.77
C ILE A 28 12.89 -18.27 11.85
N HIS A 29 11.78 -17.97 12.56
CA HIS A 29 11.14 -16.65 12.55
C HIS A 29 12.07 -15.48 12.90
N CYS A 30 13.00 -15.69 13.83
CA CYS A 30 13.97 -14.66 14.25
C CYS A 30 14.98 -14.28 13.15
N ASN A 31 15.07 -15.07 12.08
CA ASN A 31 15.96 -14.84 10.93
C ASN A 31 15.20 -14.37 9.67
N ILE A 32 13.85 -14.34 9.71
CA ILE A 32 13.04 -13.95 8.56
C ILE A 32 13.03 -12.43 8.43
N LYS A 33 13.66 -11.94 7.35
CA LYS A 33 13.67 -10.52 6.98
C LYS A 33 12.59 -10.15 5.95
N TRP A 34 12.08 -11.13 5.21
CA TRP A 34 11.11 -10.94 4.14
C TRP A 34 10.09 -12.06 4.13
N LEU A 35 8.81 -11.71 3.98
CA LEU A 35 7.71 -12.66 3.78
C LEU A 35 6.89 -12.25 2.56
N ASN A 36 6.52 -13.23 1.75
CA ASN A 36 5.53 -13.09 0.69
C ASN A 36 4.39 -14.07 1.01
N LEU A 37 3.20 -13.55 1.26
CA LEU A 37 2.07 -14.32 1.77
C LEU A 37 0.86 -14.13 0.87
N GLU A 38 0.23 -15.25 0.52
CA GLU A 38 -1.12 -15.24 -0.01
C GLU A 38 -2.12 -15.08 1.14
N SER A 39 -3.26 -14.43 0.88
CA SER A 39 -4.35 -14.20 1.82
C SER A 39 -4.74 -15.42 2.65
N SER A 40 -4.92 -16.56 1.96
CA SER A 40 -5.27 -17.86 2.52
C SER A 40 -4.37 -18.30 3.68
N SER A 41 -3.07 -17.97 3.59
CA SER A 41 -2.04 -18.39 4.55
C SER A 41 -1.63 -17.29 5.52
N MET A 42 -1.93 -16.04 5.17
CA MET A 42 -1.44 -14.85 5.83
C MET A 42 -1.83 -14.78 7.30
N LYS A 43 -3.12 -14.96 7.63
CA LYS A 43 -3.60 -14.88 9.02
C LYS A 43 -2.87 -15.89 9.91
N ARG A 44 -2.71 -17.13 9.44
CA ARG A 44 -2.08 -18.21 10.22
C ARG A 44 -0.59 -17.96 10.41
N ILE A 45 0.12 -17.55 9.36
CA ILE A 45 1.57 -17.30 9.42
C ILE A 45 1.86 -16.08 10.30
N LEU A 46 1.20 -14.96 10.04
CA LEU A 46 1.46 -13.72 10.77
C LEU A 46 1.06 -13.80 12.26
N LEU A 47 0.07 -14.64 12.62
CA LEU A 47 -0.33 -14.85 14.02
C LEU A 47 0.48 -15.94 14.74
N ALA A 48 1.18 -16.82 14.01
CA ALA A 48 1.86 -17.95 14.63
C ALA A 48 3.09 -17.55 15.46
N THR A 49 3.69 -16.38 15.21
CA THR A 49 4.92 -15.95 15.88
C THR A 49 5.16 -14.45 15.77
N ASN A 50 6.20 -13.95 16.46
CA ASN A 50 6.70 -12.59 16.31
C ASN A 50 7.85 -12.58 15.28
N TYR A 51 7.98 -11.52 14.50
CA TYR A 51 9.06 -11.38 13.51
C TYR A 51 9.92 -10.16 13.81
N PRO A 52 10.87 -10.26 14.76
CA PRO A 52 11.57 -9.10 15.31
C PRO A 52 12.43 -8.35 14.27
N ILE A 53 12.82 -9.01 13.18
CA ILE A 53 13.65 -8.44 12.12
C ILE A 53 12.96 -8.41 10.75
N LEU A 54 11.63 -8.60 10.70
CA LEU A 54 10.89 -8.53 9.45
C LEU A 54 10.96 -7.11 8.91
N TYR A 55 11.57 -6.99 7.74
CA TYR A 55 11.84 -5.72 7.08
C TYR A 55 10.93 -5.51 5.88
N GLY A 56 10.55 -6.59 5.18
CA GLY A 56 9.65 -6.52 4.03
C GLY A 56 8.51 -7.53 4.08
N LEU A 57 7.35 -7.12 3.57
CA LEU A 57 6.14 -7.93 3.51
C LEU A 57 5.43 -7.74 2.16
N GLY A 58 5.32 -8.82 1.39
CA GLY A 58 4.46 -8.92 0.21
C GLY A 58 3.17 -9.65 0.56
N LEU A 59 2.02 -9.08 0.23
CA LEU A 59 0.70 -9.67 0.44
C LEU A 59 -0.03 -9.78 -0.90
N TYR A 60 -0.57 -10.95 -1.18
CA TYR A 60 -1.15 -11.32 -2.47
C TYR A 60 -2.56 -11.89 -2.32
N ASN A 61 -3.43 -11.64 -3.31
CA ASN A 61 -4.80 -12.19 -3.41
C ASN A 61 -5.66 -11.88 -2.17
N ILE A 62 -5.56 -10.68 -1.61
CA ILE A 62 -6.16 -10.30 -0.32
C ILE A 62 -7.69 -10.25 -0.42
N ASP A 63 -8.39 -11.29 0.03
CA ASP A 63 -9.84 -11.21 0.10
C ASP A 63 -10.30 -10.16 1.15
N VAL A 64 -11.54 -9.70 1.02
CA VAL A 64 -12.11 -8.65 1.87
C VAL A 64 -12.06 -9.02 3.37
N GLU A 65 -12.32 -10.28 3.73
CA GLU A 65 -12.27 -10.71 5.13
C GLU A 65 -10.84 -10.66 5.68
N THR A 66 -9.88 -11.12 4.87
CA THR A 66 -8.44 -11.04 5.15
C THR A 66 -7.98 -9.60 5.31
N ALA A 67 -8.36 -8.70 4.39
CA ALA A 67 -8.05 -7.27 4.47
C ALA A 67 -8.65 -6.65 5.74
N LEU A 68 -9.93 -6.91 6.03
CA LEU A 68 -10.56 -6.46 7.26
C LEU A 68 -9.79 -6.97 8.47
N SER A 69 -9.42 -8.25 8.51
CA SER A 69 -8.68 -8.84 9.63
C SER A 69 -7.27 -8.27 9.82
N LEU A 70 -6.54 -7.94 8.75
CA LEU A 70 -5.23 -7.28 8.83
C LEU A 70 -5.32 -5.92 9.48
N PHE A 71 -6.36 -5.18 9.14
CA PHE A 71 -6.43 -3.75 9.34
C PHE A 71 -7.32 -3.34 10.51
N THR A 72 -8.25 -4.19 10.97
CA THR A 72 -9.04 -3.98 12.19
C THR A 72 -8.36 -4.52 13.45
N VAL A 73 -7.44 -5.48 13.31
CA VAL A 73 -6.84 -6.17 14.45
C VAL A 73 -5.61 -5.40 14.95
N THR A 74 -5.83 -4.16 15.40
CA THR A 74 -4.81 -3.39 16.12
C THR A 74 -4.72 -3.81 17.60
N SER A 75 -5.71 -4.54 18.13
CA SER A 75 -5.77 -4.94 19.55
C SER A 75 -5.50 -6.41 19.86
N ASN A 76 -5.66 -7.35 18.90
CA ASN A 76 -5.53 -8.80 19.16
C ASN A 76 -4.42 -9.50 18.35
N PHE A 77 -3.58 -8.77 17.62
CA PHE A 77 -2.45 -9.35 16.91
C PHE A 77 -1.28 -9.55 17.90
N LEU A 78 -0.90 -10.79 18.17
CA LEU A 78 0.32 -11.10 18.95
C LEU A 78 1.60 -10.53 18.29
N GLY A 79 1.55 -10.20 16.99
CA GLY A 79 2.63 -9.53 16.24
C GLY A 79 2.62 -7.99 16.26
N GLY A 80 1.58 -7.35 16.79
CA GLY A 80 1.50 -5.88 16.95
C GLY A 80 1.70 -5.04 15.69
N LEU A 81 1.89 -3.74 15.92
CA LEU A 81 2.40 -2.74 14.98
C LEU A 81 3.67 -3.30 14.30
N PHE A 82 3.72 -3.40 12.96
CA PHE A 82 4.87 -3.94 12.24
C PHE A 82 6.04 -2.92 12.22
N LYS A 83 6.61 -2.66 13.39
CA LYS A 83 7.58 -1.58 13.64
C LYS A 83 8.90 -1.73 12.90
N CYS A 84 9.24 -2.93 12.47
CA CYS A 84 10.47 -3.22 11.72
C CYS A 84 10.25 -3.25 10.21
N VAL A 85 9.00 -3.39 9.76
CA VAL A 85 8.69 -3.41 8.32
C VAL A 85 8.92 -2.00 7.76
N ARG A 86 9.70 -1.94 6.69
CA ARG A 86 10.01 -0.74 5.93
C ARG A 86 9.50 -0.82 4.50
N GLU A 87 9.22 -2.01 4.01
CA GLU A 87 8.78 -2.21 2.63
C GLU A 87 7.53 -3.07 2.61
N ILE A 88 6.47 -2.57 1.96
CA ILE A 88 5.27 -3.35 1.72
C ILE A 88 4.95 -3.38 0.22
N THR A 89 4.54 -4.56 -0.24
CA THR A 89 3.93 -4.75 -1.54
C THR A 89 2.57 -5.36 -1.34
N LEU A 90 1.54 -4.73 -1.88
CA LEU A 90 0.17 -5.21 -1.83
C LEU A 90 -0.29 -5.47 -3.26
N GLU A 91 -0.70 -6.69 -3.53
CA GLU A 91 -1.27 -7.11 -4.80
C GLU A 91 -2.61 -7.78 -4.55
N ASP A 92 -3.65 -7.25 -5.16
CA ASP A 92 -5.00 -7.73 -4.93
C ASP A 92 -5.90 -7.57 -6.15
N GLU A 93 -6.88 -8.46 -6.24
CA GLU A 93 -7.98 -8.41 -7.18
C GLU A 93 -9.18 -7.66 -6.58
N HIS A 94 -9.33 -7.56 -5.26
CA HIS A 94 -10.47 -6.90 -4.62
C HIS A 94 -10.12 -5.48 -4.14
N PRO A 95 -11.08 -4.54 -4.11
CA PRO A 95 -10.78 -3.20 -3.65
C PRO A 95 -10.57 -3.10 -2.13
N PHE A 96 -9.57 -2.33 -1.70
CA PHE A 96 -9.27 -2.05 -0.29
C PHE A 96 -10.10 -0.92 0.34
N GLU A 97 -10.94 -0.25 -0.45
CA GLU A 97 -11.84 0.86 -0.05
C GLU A 97 -11.10 2.08 0.59
N HIS A 98 -11.85 3.11 1.03
CA HIS A 98 -11.34 4.45 1.41
C HIS A 98 -10.51 4.55 2.68
N GLU A 99 -10.46 3.48 3.47
CA GLU A 99 -9.64 3.46 4.67
C GLU A 99 -8.24 2.89 4.40
N PHE A 100 -7.94 2.58 3.14
CA PHE A 100 -6.74 1.88 2.75
C PHE A 100 -5.46 2.55 3.27
N PHE A 101 -5.23 3.83 2.95
CA PHE A 101 -4.01 4.51 3.41
C PHE A 101 -3.98 4.67 4.94
N LEU A 102 -5.12 4.93 5.57
CA LEU A 102 -5.20 5.03 7.03
C LEU A 102 -4.74 3.73 7.70
N ARG A 103 -5.28 2.61 7.23
CA ARG A 103 -4.98 1.27 7.74
C ARG A 103 -3.52 0.89 7.53
N ILE A 104 -2.95 1.22 6.38
CA ILE A 104 -1.51 1.02 6.12
C ILE A 104 -0.66 1.86 7.08
N ALA A 105 -0.98 3.13 7.28
CA ALA A 105 -0.22 3.97 8.20
C ALA A 105 -0.29 3.46 9.66
N GLN A 106 -1.43 2.92 10.08
CA GLN A 106 -1.60 2.33 11.41
C GLN A 106 -0.83 1.03 11.58
N SER A 107 -0.84 0.15 10.59
CA SER A 107 -0.16 -1.15 10.67
C SER A 107 1.35 -1.04 10.44
N PHE A 108 1.81 -0.07 9.64
CA PHE A 108 3.20 0.09 9.19
C PHE A 108 3.70 1.54 9.38
N PRO A 109 3.86 2.02 10.62
CA PRO A 109 4.12 3.44 10.93
C PRO A 109 5.47 3.97 10.42
N PHE A 110 6.43 3.09 10.14
CA PHE A 110 7.78 3.45 9.70
C PHE A 110 8.04 3.01 8.25
N ILE A 111 6.98 2.80 7.47
CA ILE A 111 7.10 2.36 6.09
C ILE A 111 7.89 3.37 5.24
N LYS A 112 8.84 2.86 4.47
CA LYS A 112 9.69 3.61 3.52
C LYS A 112 9.29 3.39 2.08
N VAL A 113 8.81 2.20 1.74
CA VAL A 113 8.43 1.81 0.39
C VAL A 113 7.04 1.18 0.41
N LEU A 114 6.10 1.77 -0.32
CA LEU A 114 4.74 1.27 -0.51
C LEU A 114 4.51 0.97 -1.99
N SER A 115 4.30 -0.30 -2.33
CA SER A 115 3.95 -0.72 -3.69
C SER A 115 2.52 -1.26 -3.70
N ILE A 116 1.69 -0.75 -4.59
CA ILE A 116 0.27 -1.08 -4.70
C ILE A 116 -0.01 -1.58 -6.11
N ARG A 117 -0.67 -2.73 -6.20
CA ARG A 117 -1.18 -3.31 -7.43
C ARG A 117 -2.60 -3.79 -7.18
N ASN A 118 -3.54 -3.19 -7.88
CA ASN A 118 -4.96 -3.51 -7.73
C ASN A 118 -5.71 -3.10 -8.99
N SER A 119 -6.23 -4.04 -9.76
CA SER A 119 -6.85 -3.69 -11.06
C SER A 119 -8.30 -3.23 -10.94
N GLU A 120 -8.99 -3.57 -9.84
CA GLU A 120 -10.42 -3.36 -9.71
C GLU A 120 -10.77 -1.99 -9.09
N PRO A 121 -11.90 -1.39 -9.50
CA PRO A 121 -12.40 -0.16 -8.90
C PRO A 121 -12.83 -0.35 -7.44
N GLN A 122 -12.78 0.73 -6.66
CA GLN A 122 -13.40 0.76 -5.34
C GLN A 122 -14.92 0.64 -5.46
N ASN A 123 -15.54 -0.22 -4.66
CA ASN A 123 -16.99 -0.47 -4.74
C ASN A 123 -17.78 0.72 -4.20
N ASN A 124 -17.32 1.27 -3.06
CA ASN A 124 -17.81 2.53 -2.56
C ASN A 124 -16.88 3.61 -3.13
N LYS A 125 -17.38 4.73 -3.64
CA LYS A 125 -16.53 5.89 -3.95
C LYS A 125 -16.87 7.03 -3.01
N LEU A 126 -15.86 7.64 -2.38
CA LEU A 126 -16.03 8.88 -1.61
C LEU A 126 -16.61 10.01 -2.47
N CYS A 127 -16.47 9.92 -3.80
CA CYS A 127 -17.00 10.88 -4.77
C CYS A 127 -18.54 11.00 -4.82
N LYS A 128 -19.28 10.34 -3.92
CA LYS A 128 -20.68 10.69 -3.65
C LYS A 128 -20.77 11.56 -2.38
N GLU A 129 -20.49 12.84 -2.56
CA GLU A 129 -21.06 13.95 -1.77
C GLU A 129 -21.35 13.65 -0.29
N SER A 130 -20.37 13.21 0.52
CA SER A 130 -20.50 13.44 1.96
C SER A 130 -20.29 14.94 2.20
N LYS A 131 -21.38 15.72 2.06
CA LYS A 131 -21.49 17.14 2.46
C LYS A 131 -21.25 17.37 3.96
N ASN A 132 -20.79 16.35 4.68
CA ASN A 132 -20.34 16.42 6.04
C ASN A 132 -18.82 16.38 6.05
N ASP A 133 -18.20 17.54 5.79
CA ASP A 133 -16.78 17.82 6.02
C ASP A 133 -16.33 17.60 7.49
N ASN A 134 -17.25 17.18 8.36
CA ASN A 134 -17.04 16.84 9.77
C ASN A 134 -16.87 15.35 10.05
N GLU A 135 -16.79 14.47 9.04
CA GLU A 135 -16.25 13.13 9.31
C GLU A 135 -14.77 13.27 9.72
N ASN A 136 -14.57 13.07 11.01
CA ASN A 136 -13.35 13.29 11.76
C ASN A 136 -12.29 12.22 11.42
N PHE A 137 -12.04 11.96 10.13
CA PHE A 137 -10.97 11.05 9.73
C PHE A 137 -9.65 11.54 10.32
N SER A 138 -8.96 10.62 10.97
CA SER A 138 -7.67 10.87 11.59
C SER A 138 -6.64 11.30 10.54
N ILE A 139 -5.70 12.14 10.95
CA ILE A 139 -4.56 12.51 10.11
C ILE A 139 -3.74 11.24 9.81
N ILE A 140 -3.49 10.97 8.54
CA ILE A 140 -2.70 9.82 8.06
C ILE A 140 -1.25 10.29 7.91
N LYS A 141 -0.34 9.75 8.73
CA LYS A 141 1.07 10.16 8.72
C LYS A 141 1.95 9.05 8.17
N TYR A 142 2.80 9.42 7.22
CA TYR A 142 3.83 8.54 6.65
C TYR A 142 5.23 9.14 6.87
N PRO A 143 5.73 9.19 8.11
CA PRO A 143 6.93 9.97 8.44
C PRO A 143 8.19 9.53 7.68
N ASP A 144 8.30 8.25 7.34
CA ASP A 144 9.49 7.67 6.73
C ASP A 144 9.30 7.33 5.24
N LEU A 145 8.14 7.61 4.65
CA LEU A 145 7.84 7.17 3.29
C LEU A 145 8.73 7.91 2.29
N THR A 146 9.49 7.15 1.52
CA THR A 146 10.41 7.68 0.50
C THR A 146 10.00 7.28 -0.91
N ASN A 147 9.22 6.21 -1.05
CA ASN A 147 8.83 5.71 -2.35
C ASN A 147 7.41 5.14 -2.29
N ILE A 148 6.56 5.61 -3.19
CA ILE A 148 5.26 5.04 -3.45
C ILE A 148 5.18 4.64 -4.92
N THR A 149 4.72 3.42 -5.17
CA THR A 149 4.55 2.92 -6.53
C THR A 149 3.15 2.35 -6.76
N PHE A 150 2.53 2.79 -7.86
CA PHE A 150 1.27 2.27 -8.36
C PHE A 150 1.54 1.43 -9.62
N TYR A 151 1.51 0.10 -9.49
CA TYR A 151 1.67 -0.83 -10.60
C TYR A 151 0.32 -1.34 -11.06
N TYR A 152 -0.16 -0.90 -12.22
CA TYR A 152 -1.49 -1.29 -12.73
C TYR A 152 -2.63 -1.07 -11.71
N ALA A 153 -2.43 -0.14 -10.77
CA ALA A 153 -3.44 0.21 -9.77
C ALA A 153 -4.61 0.93 -10.43
N HIS A 154 -5.82 0.67 -9.95
CA HIS A 154 -7.01 1.37 -10.40
C HIS A 154 -6.89 2.86 -10.07
N ASP A 155 -7.49 3.70 -10.93
CA ASP A 155 -7.37 5.16 -10.85
C ASP A 155 -7.86 5.71 -9.49
N ASP A 156 -8.81 5.02 -8.83
CA ASP A 156 -9.36 5.39 -7.52
C ASP A 156 -8.28 5.52 -6.42
N TYR A 157 -7.31 4.60 -6.35
CA TYR A 157 -6.24 4.66 -5.33
C TYR A 157 -5.26 5.80 -5.56
N ILE A 158 -5.00 6.09 -6.83
CA ILE A 158 -4.13 7.19 -7.23
C ILE A 158 -4.85 8.51 -6.93
N GLU A 159 -6.13 8.59 -7.25
CA GLU A 159 -6.98 9.74 -6.94
C GLU A 159 -7.04 10.01 -5.43
N GLU A 160 -7.33 8.98 -4.63
CA GLU A 160 -7.33 9.05 -3.18
C GLU A 160 -5.97 9.55 -2.67
N PHE A 161 -4.86 8.96 -3.12
CA PHE A 161 -3.54 9.41 -2.73
C PHE A 161 -3.26 10.88 -3.11
N LEU A 162 -3.66 11.33 -4.29
CA LEU A 162 -3.35 12.67 -4.78
C LEU A 162 -4.23 13.77 -4.15
N ILE A 163 -5.48 13.46 -3.82
CA ILE A 163 -6.48 14.41 -3.31
C ILE A 163 -6.52 14.47 -1.78
N HIS A 164 -6.22 13.36 -1.09
CA HIS A 164 -6.49 13.26 0.34
C HIS A 164 -5.62 14.21 1.18
N THR A 165 -6.25 15.30 1.64
CA THR A 165 -5.60 16.40 2.38
C THR A 165 -5.02 15.97 3.72
N LYS A 166 -5.58 14.91 4.32
CA LYS A 166 -5.11 14.40 5.61
C LYS A 166 -3.90 13.46 5.49
N ILE A 167 -3.40 13.18 4.28
CA ILE A 167 -2.15 12.45 4.09
C ILE A 167 -0.97 13.43 4.28
N CYS A 168 -0.22 13.20 5.35
CA CYS A 168 1.01 13.90 5.65
C CYS A 168 2.21 13.06 5.16
N LEU A 169 2.80 13.52 4.06
CA LEU A 169 4.05 13.02 3.50
C LEU A 169 5.24 13.75 4.13
N PRO A 170 6.42 13.13 4.18
CA PRO A 170 7.64 13.82 4.59
C PRO A 170 8.03 14.83 3.51
N ASP A 171 8.49 16.01 3.95
CA ASP A 171 8.77 17.12 3.08
C ASP A 171 9.82 16.76 2.01
N ASN A 172 9.43 16.90 0.74
CA ASN A 172 10.30 16.79 -0.43
C ASN A 172 11.19 15.53 -0.45
N ALA A 173 10.68 14.40 0.06
CA ALA A 173 11.41 13.13 0.09
C ALA A 173 10.74 12.01 -0.71
N VAL A 174 9.47 12.17 -1.09
CA VAL A 174 8.69 11.08 -1.69
C VAL A 174 8.93 11.01 -3.19
N HIS A 175 9.27 9.81 -3.66
CA HIS A 175 9.32 9.44 -5.05
C HIS A 175 8.00 8.75 -5.42
N LEU A 176 7.33 9.23 -6.47
CA LEU A 176 6.15 8.58 -7.03
C LEU A 176 6.53 7.83 -8.30
N ASN A 177 6.20 6.55 -8.38
CA ASN A 177 6.30 5.76 -9.60
C ASN A 177 4.90 5.36 -10.09
N ILE A 178 4.56 5.77 -11.31
CA ILE A 178 3.22 5.62 -11.88
C ILE A 178 3.28 5.66 -13.41
N HIS A 179 2.33 5.05 -14.12
CA HIS A 179 2.21 5.27 -15.55
C HIS A 179 1.67 6.66 -15.87
N LEU A 180 2.28 7.35 -16.85
CA LEU A 180 1.83 8.68 -17.29
C LEU A 180 0.35 8.71 -17.69
N GLU A 181 -0.17 7.67 -18.33
CA GLU A 181 -1.57 7.64 -18.75
C GLU A 181 -2.55 7.53 -17.57
N GLN A 182 -2.20 6.79 -16.52
CA GLN A 182 -2.97 6.77 -15.26
C GLN A 182 -2.97 8.16 -14.62
N LEU A 183 -1.79 8.78 -14.53
CA LEU A 183 -1.64 10.10 -13.95
C LEU A 183 -2.44 11.15 -14.72
N LYS A 184 -2.45 11.10 -16.06
CA LYS A 184 -3.28 11.98 -16.90
C LYS A 184 -4.77 11.78 -16.66
N ARG A 185 -5.26 10.55 -16.52
CA ARG A 185 -6.68 10.31 -16.27
C ARG A 185 -7.12 10.91 -14.93
N VAL A 186 -6.39 10.62 -13.86
CA VAL A 186 -6.72 11.09 -12.50
C VAL A 186 -6.63 12.62 -12.38
N THR A 187 -5.61 13.22 -12.98
CA THR A 187 -5.40 14.67 -12.95
C THR A 187 -6.22 15.44 -14.00
N TYR A 188 -7.03 14.72 -14.80
CA TYR A 188 -7.74 15.25 -15.96
C TYR A 188 -6.82 16.07 -16.88
N ASN A 189 -5.78 15.41 -17.41
CA ASN A 189 -4.69 16.02 -18.17
C ASN A 189 -4.01 17.19 -17.45
N PHE A 190 -3.80 17.07 -16.14
CA PHE A 190 -3.19 18.10 -15.30
C PHE A 190 -3.98 19.42 -15.28
N THR A 191 -5.32 19.34 -15.26
CA THR A 191 -6.18 20.53 -15.05
C THR A 191 -7.08 20.43 -13.81
N ARG A 192 -7.01 19.32 -13.06
CA ARG A 192 -7.76 19.12 -11.82
C ARG A 192 -6.96 19.54 -10.58
N ASP A 193 -7.12 20.79 -10.14
CA ASP A 193 -6.37 21.41 -9.04
C ASP A 193 -6.38 20.61 -7.72
N ALA A 194 -7.47 19.92 -7.40
CA ALA A 194 -7.58 19.10 -6.19
C ALA A 194 -6.48 18.01 -6.11
N THR A 195 -6.03 17.48 -7.26
CA THR A 195 -4.98 16.46 -7.31
C THR A 195 -3.58 17.03 -7.13
N ARG A 196 -3.42 18.36 -7.21
CA ARG A 196 -2.14 19.05 -7.05
C ARG A 196 -1.61 19.00 -5.61
N ILE A 197 -2.49 18.78 -4.63
CA ILE A 197 -2.21 18.87 -3.19
C ILE A 197 -1.03 18.00 -2.76
N ASN A 198 -1.02 16.72 -3.16
CA ASN A 198 0.10 15.85 -2.86
C ASN A 198 1.15 15.82 -3.97
N CYS A 199 0.81 16.18 -5.22
CA CYS A 199 1.80 16.32 -6.30
C CYS A 199 2.92 17.31 -5.95
N VAL A 200 2.60 18.45 -5.34
CA VAL A 200 3.61 19.47 -4.99
C VAL A 200 4.58 19.02 -3.90
N LYS A 201 4.25 17.96 -3.14
CA LYS A 201 5.10 17.42 -2.07
C LYS A 201 6.11 16.39 -2.59
N LEU A 202 6.00 15.97 -3.85
CA LEU A 202 6.84 14.93 -4.45
C LEU A 202 8.18 15.50 -4.87
N ARG A 203 9.26 14.74 -4.63
CA ARG A 203 10.63 15.09 -5.03
C ARG A 203 11.01 14.53 -6.40
N TYR A 204 10.44 13.38 -6.74
CA TYR A 204 10.79 12.67 -7.96
C TYR A 204 9.56 11.96 -8.51
N LEU A 205 9.43 12.00 -9.84
CA LEU A 205 8.36 11.32 -10.57
C LEU A 205 8.96 10.37 -11.60
N CYS A 206 8.73 9.08 -11.42
CA CYS A 206 9.11 8.05 -12.38
C CYS A 206 7.89 7.67 -13.23
N LEU A 207 7.95 7.92 -14.54
CA LEU A 207 6.85 7.70 -15.48
C LEU A 207 7.05 6.48 -16.38
N ASN A 208 7.68 5.41 -15.86
CA ASN A 208 7.98 4.18 -16.60
C ASN A 208 8.64 4.44 -17.97
N GLY A 209 9.68 5.28 -17.98
CA GLY A 209 10.47 5.60 -19.17
C GLY A 209 9.93 6.75 -20.03
N ARG A 210 8.81 7.37 -19.65
CA ARG A 210 8.27 8.57 -20.32
C ARG A 210 8.75 9.86 -19.66
N ARG A 211 8.75 10.95 -20.41
CA ARG A 211 9.03 12.30 -19.89
C ARG A 211 7.73 12.98 -19.45
N LEU A 212 7.82 13.80 -18.40
CA LEU A 212 6.72 14.65 -17.98
C LEU A 212 6.45 15.72 -19.06
N PRO A 213 5.20 15.94 -19.49
CA PRO A 213 4.89 17.03 -20.42
C PRO A 213 5.19 18.41 -19.81
N GLU A 214 5.59 19.37 -20.66
CA GLU A 214 5.99 20.71 -20.20
C GLU A 214 4.87 21.43 -19.42
N TYR A 215 3.63 21.32 -19.91
CA TYR A 215 2.45 21.93 -19.29
C TYR A 215 2.07 21.31 -17.93
N ALA A 216 2.69 20.18 -17.55
CA ALA A 216 2.44 19.50 -16.28
C ALA A 216 3.47 19.87 -15.20
N LYS A 217 4.48 20.69 -15.50
CA LYS A 217 5.52 21.08 -14.52
C LYS A 217 4.94 21.80 -13.31
N ASP A 218 3.88 22.59 -13.48
CA ASP A 218 3.23 23.32 -12.39
C ASP A 218 2.59 22.39 -11.33
N TYR A 219 2.31 21.14 -11.69
CA TYR A 219 1.83 20.11 -10.77
C TYR A 219 2.96 19.54 -9.90
N PHE A 220 4.19 19.54 -10.41
CA PHE A 220 5.36 18.92 -9.79
C PHE A 220 6.53 19.92 -9.71
N PRO A 221 6.39 21.03 -8.96
CA PRO A 221 7.39 22.09 -8.89
C PRO A 221 8.76 21.66 -8.35
N ASN A 222 8.81 20.50 -7.67
CA ASN A 222 10.00 19.97 -7.02
C ASN A 222 10.64 18.78 -7.77
N VAL A 223 10.10 18.40 -8.94
CA VAL A 223 10.53 17.25 -9.77
C VAL A 223 11.39 17.67 -10.95
#